data_AF-A0A9E3HD35-F1
#
_entry.id   AF-A0A9E3HD35-F1
#
_cell.length_a   1.000
_cell.length_b   1.000
_cell.length_c   1.000
_cell.angle_alpha   90.00
_cell.angle_beta   90.00
_cell.angle_gamma   90.00
#
_symmetry.space_group_name_H-M   'P 1'
#
loop_
_entity.id
_entity.type
_entity.pdbx_description
1 polymer ?
#
loop_
_entity_poly.entity_id
_entity_poly.type
_entity_poly.pdbx_seq_one_letter_code
_entity_poly.pdbx_strand_id
1 'polypeptide(L)'
;MVYKFPSMEIEEIQQMFGLSELKQTRVYQQAFAEGEQKGKQEGRQEGRQEGRQEGRQEGKLLAVPPMLAAGLTVEQIAQALGLTVDDVRQAAQQQPSQ
;
A
#
# COMPACT_ATOMS: atom_id res chain seq x y z
N MET A 1 -23.65 -34.09 -2.53
CA MET A 1 -22.54 -34.49 -1.63
C MET A 1 -21.93 -33.32 -0.83
N VAL A 2 -22.20 -32.04 -1.15
CA VAL A 2 -21.56 -30.86 -0.51
C VAL A 2 -22.13 -30.48 0.87
N TYR A 3 -23.15 -31.17 1.39
CA TYR A 3 -23.92 -30.74 2.57
C TYR A 3 -23.45 -31.25 3.94
N LYS A 4 -22.33 -31.98 4.04
CA LYS A 4 -21.96 -32.68 5.29
C LYS A 4 -20.98 -31.95 6.22
N PHE A 5 -20.46 -30.79 5.84
CA PHE A 5 -19.30 -30.19 6.53
C PHE A 5 -19.39 -28.67 6.78
N PRO A 6 -20.50 -28.12 7.31
CA PRO A 6 -20.60 -26.68 7.58
C PRO A 6 -19.77 -26.20 8.79
N SER A 7 -19.29 -27.11 9.65
CA SER A 7 -18.65 -26.79 10.93
C SER A 7 -17.38 -27.60 11.21
N MET A 8 -16.82 -28.30 10.21
CA MET A 8 -15.56 -29.03 10.36
C MET A 8 -14.39 -28.12 9.99
N GLU A 9 -13.31 -28.24 10.74
CA GLU A 9 -12.11 -27.45 10.51
C GLU A 9 -11.43 -27.89 9.21
N ILE A 10 -10.86 -26.93 8.48
CA ILE A 10 -10.20 -27.18 7.18
C ILE A 10 -9.09 -28.23 7.34
N GLU A 11 -8.41 -28.25 8.49
CA GLU A 11 -7.38 -29.21 8.83
C GLU A 11 -7.91 -30.66 8.95
N GLU A 12 -9.09 -30.86 9.53
CA GLU A 12 -9.72 -32.18 9.63
C GLU A 12 -10.14 -32.70 8.24
N ILE A 13 -10.68 -31.81 7.40
CA ILE A 13 -11.06 -32.14 6.02
C ILE A 13 -9.82 -32.48 5.19
N GLN A 14 -8.70 -31.79 5.40
CA GLN A 14 -7.42 -32.09 4.75
C GLN A 14 -6.86 -33.45 5.15
N GLN A 15 -7.01 -33.87 6.41
CA GLN A 15 -6.62 -35.20 6.87
C GLN A 15 -7.51 -36.31 6.27
N MET A 16 -8.80 -36.03 6.05
CA MET A 16 -9.76 -37.01 5.52
C MET A 16 -9.62 -37.26 4.00
N PHE A 17 -9.37 -36.22 3.21
CA PHE A 17 -9.36 -36.31 1.74
C PHE A 17 -7.98 -36.08 1.11
N GLY A 18 -7.00 -35.65 1.90
CA GLY A 18 -5.70 -35.21 1.41
C GLY A 18 -5.77 -33.86 0.68
N LEU A 19 -4.73 -33.04 0.85
CA LEU A 19 -4.60 -31.72 0.21
C LEU A 19 -4.72 -31.78 -1.32
N SER A 20 -4.31 -32.88 -1.94
CA SER A 20 -4.29 -33.05 -3.39
C SER A 20 -5.69 -33.18 -3.99
N GLU A 21 -6.62 -33.91 -3.34
CA GLU A 21 -7.98 -34.09 -3.88
C GLU A 21 -8.81 -32.82 -3.71
N LEU A 22 -8.65 -32.12 -2.59
CA LEU A 22 -9.35 -30.85 -2.33
C LEU A 22 -9.02 -29.80 -3.39
N LYS A 23 -7.73 -29.70 -3.80
CA LYS A 23 -7.27 -28.78 -4.85
C LYS A 23 -7.85 -29.07 -6.24
N GLN A 24 -8.27 -30.31 -6.48
CA GLN A 24 -8.92 -30.70 -7.74
C GLN A 24 -10.43 -30.38 -7.76
N THR A 25 -11.01 -30.05 -6.60
CA THR A 25 -12.44 -29.69 -6.55
C THR A 25 -12.67 -28.32 -7.20
N ARG A 26 -13.80 -28.21 -7.92
CA ARG A 26 -14.22 -26.94 -8.53
C ARG A 26 -14.38 -25.82 -7.49
N VAL A 27 -14.88 -26.16 -6.30
CA VAL A 27 -15.09 -25.22 -5.20
C VAL A 27 -13.75 -24.64 -4.74
N TYR A 28 -12.72 -25.47 -4.54
CA TYR A 28 -11.39 -24.99 -4.18
C TYR A 28 -10.79 -24.11 -5.28
N GLN A 29 -10.86 -24.54 -6.54
CA GLN A 29 -10.30 -23.77 -7.66
C GLN A 29 -10.96 -22.40 -7.82
N GLN A 30 -12.28 -22.35 -7.65
CA GLN A 30 -13.03 -21.09 -7.68
C GLN A 30 -12.65 -20.19 -6.50
N ALA A 31 -12.64 -20.72 -5.27
CA ALA A 31 -12.27 -19.96 -4.08
C ALA A 31 -10.81 -19.44 -4.17
N PHE A 32 -9.89 -20.24 -4.70
CA PHE A 32 -8.51 -19.84 -4.92
C PHE A 32 -8.41 -18.74 -5.98
N ALA A 33 -9.12 -18.87 -7.10
CA ALA A 33 -9.14 -17.85 -8.15
C ALA A 33 -9.76 -16.53 -7.67
N GLU A 34 -10.86 -16.59 -6.91
CA GLU A 34 -11.48 -15.41 -6.27
C GLU A 34 -10.51 -14.76 -5.27
N GLY A 35 -9.80 -15.56 -4.47
CA GLY A 35 -8.77 -15.09 -3.54
C GLY A 35 -7.61 -14.39 -4.25
N GLU A 36 -7.08 -14.98 -5.33
CA GLU A 36 -6.04 -14.35 -6.13
C GLU A 36 -6.50 -13.04 -6.78
N GLN A 37 -7.73 -13.02 -7.32
CA GLN A 37 -8.30 -11.81 -7.92
C GLN A 37 -8.48 -10.71 -6.89
N LYS A 38 -9.00 -11.04 -5.71
CA LYS A 38 -9.19 -10.11 -4.60
C LYS A 38 -7.85 -9.57 -4.11
N GLY A 39 -6.88 -10.44 -3.85
CA GLY A 39 -5.53 -10.04 -3.42
C GLY A 39 -4.82 -9.12 -4.43
N LYS A 40 -4.95 -9.40 -5.74
CA LYS A 40 -4.42 -8.52 -6.79
C LYS A 40 -5.11 -7.16 -6.83
N GLN A 41 -6.43 -7.12 -6.62
CA GLN A 41 -7.18 -5.87 -6.60
C GLN A 41 -6.85 -5.03 -5.36
N GLU A 42 -6.81 -5.64 -4.18
CA GLU A 42 -6.46 -4.98 -2.91
C GLU A 42 -5.03 -4.44 -2.97
N GLY A 43 -4.04 -5.27 -3.32
CA GLY A 43 -2.64 -4.82 -3.42
C GLY A 43 -2.44 -3.70 -4.44
N ARG A 44 -3.19 -3.70 -5.56
CA ARG A 44 -3.15 -2.60 -6.53
C ARG A 44 -3.78 -1.32 -5.98
N GLN A 45 -4.85 -1.42 -5.20
CA GLN A 45 -5.49 -0.26 -4.60
C GLN A 45 -4.63 0.35 -3.51
N GLU A 46 -4.08 -0.48 -2.61
CA GLU A 46 -3.17 -0.06 -1.54
C GLU A 46 -1.93 0.61 -2.11
N GLY A 47 -1.20 -0.07 -3.01
CA GLY A 47 0.00 0.51 -3.62
C GLY A 47 -0.27 1.81 -4.39
N ARG A 48 -1.45 1.97 -4.98
CA ARG A 48 -1.85 3.24 -5.64
C ARG A 48 -2.15 4.35 -4.62
N GLN A 49 -2.71 4.00 -3.46
CA GLN A 49 -2.98 4.98 -2.41
C GLN A 49 -1.68 5.42 -1.74
N GLU A 50 -0.82 4.47 -1.35
CA GLU A 50 0.49 4.73 -0.75
C GLU A 50 1.36 5.57 -1.69
N GLY A 51 1.56 5.13 -2.93
CA GLY A 51 2.38 5.89 -3.89
C GLY A 51 1.85 7.30 -4.20
N ARG A 52 0.53 7.53 -4.11
CA ARG A 52 -0.04 8.88 -4.23
C ARG A 52 0.18 9.75 -3.00
N GLN A 53 0.27 9.16 -1.81
CA GLN A 53 0.55 9.90 -0.59
C GLN A 53 2.04 10.24 -0.52
N GLU A 54 2.90 9.25 -0.75
CA GLU A 54 4.36 9.43 -0.83
C GLU A 54 4.73 10.46 -1.89
N GLY A 55 4.25 10.31 -3.14
CA GLY A 55 4.56 11.26 -4.21
C GLY A 55 4.03 12.68 -3.94
N ARG A 56 2.94 12.84 -3.18
CA ARG A 56 2.47 14.16 -2.74
C ARG A 56 3.41 14.76 -1.69
N GLN A 57 3.89 13.97 -0.75
CA GLN A 57 4.82 14.43 0.28
C GLN A 57 6.19 14.76 -0.32
N GLU A 58 6.74 13.89 -1.16
CA GLU A 58 7.97 14.15 -1.91
C GLU A 58 7.83 15.40 -2.79
N GLY A 59 6.73 15.55 -3.52
CA GLY A 59 6.48 16.72 -4.35
C GLY A 59 6.45 18.04 -3.56
N LYS A 60 5.91 18.02 -2.34
CA LYS A 60 5.97 19.18 -1.43
C LYS A 60 7.41 19.49 -1.03
N LEU A 61 8.19 18.48 -0.63
CA LEU A 61 9.59 18.67 -0.23
C LEU A 61 10.45 19.18 -1.39
N LEU A 62 10.24 18.69 -2.61
CA LEU A 62 10.92 19.15 -3.83
C LEU A 62 10.59 20.61 -4.19
N ALA A 63 9.44 21.13 -3.74
CA ALA A 63 9.06 22.53 -3.94
C ALA A 63 9.76 23.49 -2.96
N VAL A 64 10.37 22.99 -1.88
CA VAL A 64 11.02 23.82 -0.86
C VAL A 64 12.20 24.63 -1.41
N PRO A 65 13.20 24.04 -2.11
CA PRO A 65 14.34 24.81 -2.63
C PRO A 65 13.97 25.95 -3.59
N PRO A 66 13.12 25.77 -4.61
CA PRO A 66 12.75 26.88 -5.50
C PRO A 66 11.94 27.96 -4.78
N MET A 67 11.16 27.62 -3.75
CA MET A 67 10.46 28.61 -2.92
C MET A 67 11.43 29.45 -2.07
N LEU A 68 12.46 28.81 -1.49
CA LEU A 68 13.52 29.53 -0.79
C LEU A 68 14.29 30.46 -1.74
N ALA A 69 14.60 29.99 -2.95
CA ALA A 69 15.25 30.80 -3.98
C ALA A 69 14.37 31.99 -4.44
N ALA A 70 13.05 31.86 -4.36
CA ALA A 70 12.09 32.94 -4.59
C ALA A 70 11.97 33.93 -3.42
N GLY A 71 12.71 33.73 -2.33
CA GLY A 71 12.76 34.64 -1.18
C GLY A 71 11.70 34.41 -0.11
N LEU A 72 10.96 33.29 -0.18
CA LEU A 72 10.01 32.90 0.87
C LEU A 72 10.74 32.44 2.14
N THR A 73 10.19 32.75 3.31
CA THR A 73 10.75 32.24 4.58
C THR A 73 10.36 30.78 4.82
N VAL A 74 11.13 30.09 5.66
CA VAL A 74 10.86 28.70 6.06
C VAL A 74 9.45 28.56 6.64
N GLU A 75 9.00 29.53 7.44
CA GLU A 75 7.67 29.54 8.06
C GLU A 75 6.56 29.71 7.01
N GLN A 76 6.76 30.58 6.03
CA GLN A 76 5.82 30.78 4.93
C GLN A 76 5.69 29.52 4.06
N ILE A 77 6.80 28.85 3.79
CA ILE A 77 6.84 27.61 3.01
C ILE A 77 6.16 26.48 3.79
N ALA A 78 6.46 26.33 5.08
CA ALA A 78 5.82 25.35 5.96
C ALA A 78 4.30 25.54 5.95
N GLN A 79 3.84 26.78 6.10
CA GLN A 79 2.41 27.10 6.04
C GLN A 79 1.80 26.81 4.65
N ALA A 80 2.47 27.22 3.56
CA ALA A 80 1.94 27.08 2.20
C ALA A 80 1.84 25.62 1.74
N LEU A 81 2.80 24.78 2.14
CA LEU A 81 2.85 23.37 1.76
C LEU A 81 2.19 22.44 2.80
N GLY A 82 1.79 22.99 3.95
CA GLY A 82 1.31 22.21 5.09
C GLY A 82 2.37 21.20 5.57
N LEU A 83 3.61 21.66 5.64
CA LEU A 83 4.76 20.92 6.17
C LEU A 83 5.13 21.48 7.54
N THR A 84 5.90 20.74 8.33
CA THR A 84 6.50 21.32 9.53
C THR A 84 7.71 22.18 9.17
N VAL A 85 8.06 23.12 10.06
CA VAL A 85 9.27 23.95 9.90
C VAL A 85 10.52 23.06 9.83
N ASP A 86 10.55 21.96 10.57
CA ASP A 86 11.68 21.03 10.57
C ASP A 86 11.77 20.25 9.24
N ASP A 87 10.64 19.82 8.66
CA ASP A 87 10.63 19.18 7.34
C ASP A 87 11.17 20.13 6.26
N VAL A 88 10.77 21.40 6.30
CA VAL A 88 11.25 22.42 5.35
C VAL A 88 12.75 22.67 5.54
N ARG A 89 13.24 22.73 6.79
CA ARG A 89 14.68 22.87 7.09
C ARG A 89 15.47 21.66 6.60
N GLN A 90 14.96 20.45 6.80
CA GLN A 90 15.61 19.24 6.31
C GLN A 90 15.64 19.21 4.78
N ALA A 91 14.52 19.52 4.12
CA ALA A 91 14.46 19.60 2.66
C ALA A 91 15.43 20.65 2.08
N ALA A 92 15.64 21.76 2.78
CA ALA A 92 16.63 22.77 2.42
C ALA A 92 18.08 22.30 2.59
N GLN A 93 18.35 21.47 3.60
CA GLN A 93 19.69 20.94 3.89
C GLN A 93 20.08 19.75 3.02
N GLN A 94 19.11 19.01 2.48
CA GLN A 94 19.34 17.83 1.65
C GLN A 94 19.66 18.14 0.19
N GLN A 95 19.82 19.41 -0.22
CA GLN A 95 20.39 19.70 -1.53
C GLN A 95 21.84 19.20 -1.57
N PRO A 96 22.20 18.28 -2.49
CA PRO A 96 23.59 18.06 -2.81
C PRO A 96 24.09 19.36 -3.42
N SER A 97 25.11 19.96 -2.81
CA SER A 97 25.98 20.92 -3.48
C SER A 97 26.39 20.28 -4.80
N GLN A 98 25.84 20.75 -5.93
CA GLN A 98 26.40 20.42 -7.23
C GLN A 98 27.77 21.10 -7.39
#